data_AF-A0A930V5S0-F1
#
_entry.id   AF-A0A930V5S0-F1
#
_cell.length_a   1.000
_cell.length_b   1.000
_cell.length_c   1.000
_cell.angle_alpha   90.00
_cell.angle_beta   90.00
_cell.angle_gamma   90.00
#
_symmetry.space_group_name_H-M   'P 1'
#
loop_
_entity.id
_entity.type
_entity.pdbx_description
1 polymer ?
#
loop_
_entity_poly.entity_id
_entity_poly.type
_entity_poly.pdbx_seq_one_letter_code
_entity_poly.pdbx_strand_id
1 'polypeptide(L)'
;MSAQPLPEEEKVRRAGHVVLDAVTASTVTPAGDHDPVDLAFSHLLEIDAISLSVSESAEVDDDGETAGELELDISPLMGGVMLVVRRLVAELAARDGVDEAQVVMSIRSALDHAAG
;
A
#
# COMPACT_ATOMS: atom_id res chain seq x y z
N MET A 1 24.76 -6.40 8.49
CA MET A 1 23.95 -6.41 9.72
C MET A 1 22.55 -6.74 9.28
N SER A 2 22.04 -7.95 9.56
CA SER A 2 20.67 -8.30 9.18
C SER A 2 19.72 -7.49 10.07
N ALA A 3 18.92 -6.63 9.45
CA ALA A 3 17.86 -5.91 10.17
C ALA A 3 16.92 -6.95 10.79
N GLN A 4 16.58 -6.78 12.07
CA GLN A 4 15.52 -7.60 12.67
C GLN A 4 14.20 -7.30 11.93
N PRO A 5 13.38 -8.33 11.66
CA PRO A 5 12.07 -8.12 11.06
C PRO A 5 11.24 -7.22 11.96
N LEU A 6 10.48 -6.30 11.35
CA LEU A 6 9.59 -5.42 12.09
C LEU A 6 8.52 -6.24 12.82
N PRO A 7 8.12 -5.87 14.05
CA PRO A 7 6.95 -6.44 14.70
C PRO A 7 5.70 -6.32 13.80
N GLU A 8 4.78 -7.28 13.86
CA GLU A 8 3.57 -7.28 13.02
C GLU A 8 2.73 -6.00 13.19
N GLU A 9 2.58 -5.50 14.43
CA GLU A 9 1.87 -4.24 14.73
C GLU A 9 2.53 -3.04 14.02
N GLU A 10 3.86 -3.02 13.98
CA GLU A 10 4.63 -1.98 13.29
C GLU A 10 4.43 -2.04 11.77
N LYS A 11 4.36 -3.25 11.20
CA LYS A 11 4.07 -3.43 9.76
C LYS A 11 2.69 -2.93 9.41
N VAL A 12 1.67 -3.29 10.21
CA VAL A 12 0.29 -2.83 10.02
C VAL A 12 0.21 -1.30 10.09
N ARG A 13 0.89 -0.69 11.08
CA ARG A 13 0.95 0.78 11.20
C ARG A 13 1.54 1.43 9.96
N ARG A 14 2.71 0.95 9.52
CA ARG A 14 3.42 1.50 8.35
C ARG A 14 2.63 1.28 7.06
N ALA A 15 2.01 0.13 6.89
CA ALA A 15 1.15 -0.14 5.74
C ALA A 15 -0.03 0.84 5.66
N GLY A 16 -0.65 1.16 6.80
CA GLY A 16 -1.70 2.16 6.88
C GLY A 16 -1.23 3.55 6.42
N HIS A 17 -0.04 3.98 6.85
CA HIS A 17 0.57 5.24 6.40
C HIS A 17 0.88 5.22 4.90
N VAL A 18 1.44 4.14 4.37
CA VAL A 18 1.73 4.00 2.93
C VAL A 18 0.47 4.15 2.07
N VAL A 19 -0.63 3.49 2.44
CA VAL A 19 -1.91 3.61 1.73
C VAL A 19 -2.43 5.05 1.77
N LEU A 20 -2.36 5.69 2.93
CA LEU A 20 -2.84 7.06 3.11
C LEU A 20 -1.99 8.09 2.35
N ASP A 21 -0.68 7.87 2.28
CA ASP A 21 0.25 8.68 1.51
C ASP A 21 -0.03 8.58 0.02
N ALA A 22 -0.29 7.38 -0.48
CA ALA A 22 -0.61 7.18 -1.89
C ALA A 22 -1.96 7.77 -2.28
N VAL A 23 -2.96 7.72 -1.39
CA VAL A 23 -4.24 8.44 -1.56
C VAL A 23 -4.01 9.94 -1.64
N THR A 24 -3.18 10.49 -0.76
CA THR A 24 -2.84 11.92 -0.75
C THR A 24 -2.05 12.32 -1.99
N ALA A 25 -1.10 11.49 -2.43
CA ALA A 25 -0.32 11.73 -3.64
C ALA A 25 -1.19 11.68 -4.91
N SER A 26 -2.19 10.80 -4.94
CA SER A 26 -3.12 10.66 -6.07
C SER A 26 -4.09 11.85 -6.25
N THR A 27 -4.26 12.71 -5.24
CA THR A 27 -5.11 13.91 -5.35
C THR A 27 -4.36 15.14 -5.84
N VAL A 28 -3.04 15.17 -5.69
CA VAL A 28 -2.18 16.18 -6.27
C VAL A 28 -1.89 15.74 -7.70
N THR A 29 -2.17 16.60 -8.69
CA THR A 29 -1.92 16.33 -10.13
C THR A 29 -0.58 15.58 -10.31
N PRO A 30 -0.54 14.47 -11.08
CA PRO A 30 0.66 13.65 -11.21
C PRO A 30 1.76 14.49 -11.85
N ALA A 31 2.67 15.00 -11.02
CA ALA A 31 3.79 15.84 -11.41
C ALA A 31 5.13 15.09 -11.35
N GLY A 32 5.10 13.77 -11.24
CA GLY A 32 6.27 12.90 -11.19
C GLY A 32 6.13 11.69 -12.10
N ASP A 33 7.26 11.05 -12.40
CA ASP A 33 7.37 9.92 -13.33
C ASP A 33 6.80 8.59 -12.79
N HIS A 34 6.24 8.55 -11.58
CA HIS A 34 5.86 7.30 -10.89
C HIS A 34 4.39 7.33 -10.44
N ASP A 35 3.66 6.25 -10.74
CA ASP A 35 2.29 6.04 -10.28
C ASP A 35 2.29 5.86 -8.73
N PRO A 36 1.49 6.65 -7.98
CA PRO A 36 1.33 6.46 -6.54
C PRO A 36 0.95 5.02 -6.14
N VAL A 37 0.24 4.29 -7.02
CA VAL A 37 -0.11 2.88 -6.83
C VAL A 37 1.12 1.99 -6.80
N ASP A 38 2.00 2.12 -7.78
CA ASP A 38 3.21 1.30 -7.91
C ASP A 38 4.20 1.60 -6.77
N LEU A 39 4.30 2.88 -6.39
CA LEU A 39 5.14 3.31 -5.27
C LEU A 39 4.62 2.75 -3.93
N ALA A 40 3.29 2.78 -3.73
CA ALA A 40 2.68 2.21 -2.53
C ALA A 40 2.96 0.71 -2.43
N PHE A 41 2.79 -0.01 -3.54
CA PHE A 41 3.09 -1.44 -3.57
C PHE A 41 4.54 -1.74 -3.24
N SER A 42 5.48 -1.01 -3.85
CA SER A 42 6.91 -1.15 -3.61
C SER A 42 7.24 -0.98 -2.12
N HIS A 43 6.73 0.07 -1.49
CA HIS A 43 6.93 0.28 -0.05
C HIS A 43 6.28 -0.81 0.82
N LEU A 44 5.13 -1.36 0.43
CA LEU A 44 4.48 -2.44 1.18
C LEU A 44 5.29 -3.75 1.13
N LEU A 45 5.95 -4.03 0.00
CA LEU A 45 6.92 -5.12 -0.10
C LEU A 45 8.16 -4.87 0.75
N GLU A 46 8.71 -3.65 0.72
CA GLU A 46 9.91 -3.28 1.49
C GLU A 46 9.75 -3.42 3.01
N ILE A 47 8.53 -3.21 3.54
CA ILE A 47 8.24 -3.36 4.97
C ILE A 47 7.74 -4.75 5.36
N ASP A 48 7.78 -5.72 4.44
CA ASP A 48 7.23 -7.08 4.61
C ASP A 48 5.73 -7.09 5.00
N ALA A 49 4.97 -6.07 4.60
CA ALA A 49 3.52 -6.02 4.83
C ALA A 49 2.74 -6.81 3.77
N ILE A 50 3.34 -7.02 2.60
CA ILE A 50 2.87 -7.95 1.56
C ILE A 50 4.03 -8.91 1.27
N SER A 51 3.72 -10.19 1.09
CA SER A 51 4.67 -11.18 0.62
C SER A 51 4.15 -11.85 -0.66
N LEU A 52 5.07 -12.07 -1.61
CA LEU A 52 4.79 -12.83 -2.81
C LEU A 52 5.25 -14.26 -2.57
N SER A 53 4.31 -15.20 -2.59
CA SER A 53 4.61 -16.64 -2.55
C SER A 53 4.30 -17.25 -3.90
N VAL A 54 5.35 -17.71 -4.57
CA VAL A 54 5.21 -18.55 -5.76
C VAL A 54 4.98 -19.97 -5.26
N SER A 55 3.82 -20.55 -5.56
CA SER A 55 3.59 -21.97 -5.30
C SER A 55 4.31 -22.79 -6.37
N GLU A 56 4.98 -23.85 -5.94
CA GLU A 56 5.85 -24.78 -6.70
C GLU A 56 5.17 -25.52 -7.88
N SER A 57 4.01 -25.08 -8.35
CA SER A 57 3.37 -25.57 -9.58
C SER A 57 3.91 -24.92 -10.86
N ALA A 58 5.04 -24.19 -10.78
CA ALA A 58 5.82 -23.86 -11.96
C ALA A 58 6.43 -25.16 -12.50
N GLU A 59 5.74 -25.78 -13.46
CA GLU A 59 6.24 -26.94 -14.18
C GLU A 59 7.61 -26.59 -14.76
N VAL A 60 8.65 -27.33 -14.38
CA VAL A 60 9.96 -27.27 -15.04
C VAL A 60 9.74 -27.81 -16.45
N ASP A 61 10.03 -26.99 -17.45
CA ASP A 61 9.99 -27.45 -18.84
C ASP A 61 11.15 -28.42 -19.13
N ASP A 62 11.06 -29.17 -20.24
CA ASP A 62 11.97 -30.27 -20.57
C ASP A 62 13.43 -29.81 -20.79
N ASP A 63 13.68 -28.50 -20.83
CA ASP A 63 14.99 -27.86 -20.97
C ASP A 63 15.62 -27.43 -19.61
N GLY A 64 14.94 -27.67 -18.49
CA GLY A 64 15.47 -27.37 -17.15
C GLY A 64 15.40 -25.89 -16.76
N GLU A 65 14.56 -25.09 -17.43
CA GLU A 65 14.27 -23.73 -17.05
C GLU A 65 13.01 -23.70 -16.16
N THR A 66 13.04 -22.92 -15.08
CA THR A 66 11.82 -22.69 -14.27
C THR A 66 10.85 -21.87 -15.12
N ALA A 67 9.73 -22.47 -15.52
CA ALA A 67 8.71 -21.77 -16.29
C ALA A 67 8.11 -20.61 -15.49
N GLY A 68 8.35 -19.39 -15.97
CA GLY A 68 7.56 -18.20 -15.68
C GLY A 68 7.88 -17.50 -14.35
N GLU A 69 8.60 -16.39 -14.41
CA GLU A 69 8.42 -15.33 -13.40
C GLU A 69 6.94 -14.95 -13.39
N LEU A 70 6.23 -15.25 -12.30
CA LEU A 70 4.83 -14.83 -12.13
C LEU A 70 4.79 -13.31 -11.93
N GLU A 71 4.42 -12.58 -12.97
CA GLU A 71 4.11 -11.15 -12.90
C GLU A 71 2.72 -10.99 -12.25
N LEU A 72 2.69 -10.64 -10.96
CA LEU A 72 1.45 -10.33 -10.25
C LEU A 72 1.11 -8.85 -10.40
N ASP A 73 0.19 -8.53 -11.30
CA ASP A 73 -0.39 -7.19 -11.39
C ASP A 73 -1.42 -6.96 -10.27
N ILE A 74 -1.05 -6.17 -9.28
CA ILE A 74 -1.95 -5.77 -8.17
C ILE A 74 -2.52 -4.35 -8.34
N SER A 75 -2.19 -3.66 -9.42
CA SER A 75 -2.60 -2.26 -9.64
C SER A 75 -4.13 -2.10 -9.63
N PRO A 76 -4.95 -3.04 -10.15
CA PRO A 76 -6.40 -2.99 -9.99
C PRO A 76 -6.88 -3.04 -8.52
N LEU A 77 -6.24 -3.89 -7.69
CA LEU A 77 -6.58 -4.01 -6.27
C LEU A 77 -6.23 -2.73 -5.51
N MET A 78 -4.99 -2.25 -5.67
CA MET A 78 -4.51 -1.05 -5.00
C MET A 78 -5.27 0.19 -5.47
N GLY A 79 -5.55 0.32 -6.76
CA GLY A 79 -6.40 1.37 -7.30
C GLY A 79 -7.80 1.36 -6.66
N GLY A 80 -8.40 0.17 -6.50
CA GLY A 80 -9.68 0.00 -5.80
C GLY A 80 -9.63 0.44 -4.34
N VAL A 81 -8.60 0.03 -3.60
CA VAL A 81 -8.39 0.45 -2.20
C VAL A 81 -8.25 1.97 -2.10
N MET A 82 -7.44 2.58 -2.96
CA MET A 82 -7.24 4.03 -2.96
C MET A 82 -8.54 4.79 -3.27
N LEU A 83 -9.36 4.31 -4.21
CA LEU A 83 -10.66 4.90 -4.50
C LEU A 83 -11.60 4.88 -3.28
N VAL A 84 -11.64 3.75 -2.57
CA VAL A 84 -12.46 3.60 -1.35
C VAL A 84 -11.97 4.57 -0.26
N VAL A 85 -10.67 4.57 0.04
CA VAL A 85 -10.10 5.42 1.09
C VAL A 85 -10.29 6.90 0.75
N ARG A 86 -10.04 7.30 -0.50
CA ARG A 86 -10.28 8.66 -0.97
C ARG A 86 -11.74 9.07 -0.79
N ARG A 87 -12.68 8.20 -1.16
CA ARG A 87 -14.11 8.48 -1.00
C ARG A 87 -14.49 8.66 0.46
N LEU A 88 -13.97 7.82 1.35
CA LEU A 88 -14.20 7.92 2.79
C LEU A 88 -13.63 9.21 3.38
N VAL A 89 -12.41 9.61 2.99
CA VAL A 89 -11.81 10.88 3.42
C VAL A 89 -12.69 12.07 3.02
N ALA A 90 -13.13 12.11 1.76
CA ALA A 90 -14.01 13.16 1.26
C ALA A 90 -15.37 13.19 1.99
N GLU A 91 -15.95 12.03 2.28
CA GLU A 91 -17.21 11.92 3.02
C GLU A 91 -17.08 12.39 4.47
N LEU A 92 -15.99 12.02 5.16
CA LEU A 92 -15.70 12.46 6.52
C LEU A 92 -15.47 13.97 6.57
N ALA A 93 -14.69 14.51 5.63
CA ALA A 93 -14.43 15.95 5.52
C ALA A 93 -15.75 16.73 5.34
N ALA A 94 -16.61 16.28 4.42
CA ALA A 94 -17.91 16.89 4.19
C ALA A 94 -18.85 16.77 5.40
N ARG A 95 -18.87 15.62 6.07
CA ARG A 95 -19.70 15.37 7.26
C ARG A 95 -19.30 16.27 8.43
N ASP A 96 -18.00 16.42 8.64
CA ASP A 96 -17.45 17.09 9.83
C ASP A 96 -17.15 18.58 9.57
N GLY A 97 -17.32 19.06 8.32
CA GLY A 97 -17.15 20.47 7.95
C GLY A 97 -15.69 20.92 7.95
N VAL A 98 -14.76 19.99 7.70
CA VAL A 98 -13.31 20.18 7.75
C VAL A 98 -12.70 19.93 6.38
N ASP A 99 -11.43 20.29 6.19
CA ASP A 99 -10.72 19.94 4.97
C ASP A 99 -10.25 18.46 4.97
N GLU A 100 -10.03 17.90 3.78
CA GLU A 100 -9.56 16.50 3.65
C GLU A 100 -8.18 16.29 4.32
N ALA A 101 -7.34 17.32 4.36
CA ALA A 101 -6.01 17.24 4.97
C ALA A 101 -6.10 17.05 6.51
N GLN A 102 -7.07 17.70 7.16
CA GLN A 102 -7.36 17.54 8.59
C GLN A 102 -7.85 16.12 8.90
N VAL A 103 -8.69 15.53 8.03
CA VAL A 103 -9.10 14.13 8.14
C VAL A 103 -7.89 13.20 8.01
N VAL A 104 -7.05 13.40 7.00
CA VAL A 104 -5.82 12.62 6.80
C VAL A 104 -4.90 12.70 8.02
N MET A 105 -4.65 13.91 8.56
CA MET A 105 -3.85 14.08 9.78
C MET A 105 -4.47 13.37 10.99
N SER A 106 -5.79 13.41 11.13
CA SER A 106 -6.51 12.72 12.20
C SER A 106 -6.36 11.20 12.09
N ILE A 107 -6.50 10.65 10.88
CA ILE A 107 -6.29 9.22 10.61
C ILE A 107 -4.84 8.81 10.90
N ARG A 108 -3.84 9.60 10.47
CA ARG A 108 -2.43 9.34 10.80
C ARG A 108 -2.21 9.23 12.30
N SER A 109 -2.72 10.21 13.05
CA SER A 109 -2.66 10.18 14.52
C SER A 109 -3.33 8.93 15.07
N ALA A 110 -4.51 8.55 14.58
CA ALA A 110 -5.20 7.34 15.03
C ALA A 110 -4.39 6.05 14.74
N LEU A 111 -3.74 5.95 13.57
CA LEU A 111 -2.85 4.84 13.22
C LEU A 111 -1.65 4.73 14.18
N ASP A 112 -1.06 5.87 14.55
CA ASP A 112 0.05 5.91 15.50
C ASP A 112 -0.34 5.42 16.90
N HIS A 113 -1.60 5.59 17.30
CA HIS A 113 -2.13 5.13 18.59
C HIS A 113 -2.68 3.70 18.56
N ALA A 114 -3.14 3.20 17.40
CA ALA A 114 -3.77 1.89 17.29
C ALA A 114 -2.79 0.71 17.30
N ALA A 115 -1.52 0.97 16.99
CA ALA A 115 -0.46 -0.03 16.93
C ALA A 115 0.49 0.03 18.15
N GLY A 116 -0.04 0.39 19.32
CA GLY A 116 0.68 0.49 20.59
C GLY A 116 -0.05 -0.19 21.74
#